data_AF-A0A537IK23-F1
#
_entry.id   AF-A0A537IK23-F1
#
_cell.length_a   1.000
_cell.length_b   1.000
_cell.length_c   1.000
_cell.angle_alpha   90.00
_cell.angle_beta   90.00
_cell.angle_gamma   90.00
#
_symmetry.space_group_name_H-M   'P 1'
#
loop_
_entity.id
_entity.type
_entity.pdbx_description
1 polymer ?
#
loop_
_entity_poly.entity_id
_entity_poly.type
_entity_poly.pdbx_seq_one_letter_code
_entity_poly.pdbx_strand_id
1 'polypeptide(L)'
;MNSGYYSGNISKITRWINNVNTLIASEPHYIKLRKQYGSLMQQFDNMPESEVAAIFDYIENYQSDVDAKYLHDSISSCGINPAKIKAIWNEQFQNTFIATREFEERLKAIHNSSKPTILDLYLNNLNKPLYYIDSLASLIWGGEGGDSDNSFAEFAARRDGRVKTGSVQFEMLKKYYEDKTSAYTEAITKTQNEYWNKQAENDIEASNKKFEHTMDSSKRMWENYQQELDLNMKDAYRQLGYDYNPNIPRGVPGNVYSAQVITTGWCNVDRYVIESTTNRTTLNYTDPETGKKAVIKYESVSIEISQWNEYDRLYVYLLPSKLASFMRLNGGQGKYSEKLNELMQYDLICVAYKDEQAYYYSQKDVRPGNYTAISLTMIEKDELDQQLNSFSQSQGTEVKKEKDYFFFEILDGKRQKHNIVLQELTEKIRPVIFSCYRWLLYSSK
;
A
#
# COMPACT_ATOMS: atom_id res chain seq x y z
N MET A 1 7.78 0.09 14.26
CA MET A 1 7.04 -1.06 14.85
C MET A 1 6.85 -0.82 16.35
N ASN A 2 5.63 -0.52 16.82
CA ASN A 2 5.33 -0.49 18.26
C ASN A 2 4.45 -1.69 18.61
N SER A 3 4.95 -2.91 18.41
CA SER A 3 4.35 -4.07 19.07
C SER A 3 4.85 -4.06 20.52
N GLY A 4 3.94 -3.83 21.47
CA GLY A 4 4.27 -3.62 22.89
C GLY A 4 4.99 -4.80 23.58
N TYR A 5 5.26 -5.91 22.88
CA TYR A 5 6.03 -7.03 23.40
C TYR A 5 7.55 -6.82 23.35
N TYR A 6 8.04 -6.17 22.28
CA TYR A 6 9.47 -5.92 22.10
C TYR A 6 9.87 -4.54 22.60
N SER A 7 9.01 -3.51 22.49
CA SER A 7 9.25 -2.16 23.01
C SER A 7 10.64 -1.58 22.67
N GLY A 8 11.16 -1.86 21.46
CA GLY A 8 12.51 -1.43 21.04
C GLY A 8 13.67 -2.18 21.69
N ASN A 9 13.43 -3.25 22.44
CA ASN A 9 14.49 -4.06 23.06
C ASN A 9 15.11 -5.01 22.02
N ILE A 10 16.25 -4.60 21.45
CA ILE A 10 16.99 -5.37 20.45
C ILE A 10 17.39 -6.75 20.99
N SER A 11 17.81 -6.87 22.25
CA SER A 11 18.22 -8.15 22.84
C SER A 11 17.10 -9.21 22.80
N LYS A 12 15.84 -8.82 23.00
CA LYS A 12 14.68 -9.72 22.86
C LYS A 12 14.48 -10.19 21.43
N ILE A 13 14.72 -9.31 20.47
CA ILE A 13 14.58 -9.60 19.04
C ILE A 13 15.74 -10.51 18.58
N THR A 14 16.97 -10.22 18.99
CA THR A 14 18.13 -11.08 18.76
C THR A 14 17.93 -12.47 19.34
N ARG A 15 17.38 -12.56 20.57
CA ARG A 15 17.01 -13.84 21.17
C ARG A 15 15.98 -14.59 20.33
N TRP A 16 14.98 -13.91 19.79
CA TRP A 16 14.00 -14.51 18.89
C TRP A 16 14.66 -15.05 17.62
N ILE A 17 15.38 -14.20 16.89
CA ILE A 17 16.03 -14.51 15.61
C ILE A 17 16.94 -15.73 15.72
N ASN A 18 17.68 -15.85 16.84
CA ASN A 18 18.63 -16.93 17.06
C ASN A 18 18.01 -18.21 17.65
N ASN A 19 16.77 -18.18 18.14
CA ASN A 19 16.16 -19.31 18.86
C ASN A 19 14.71 -19.57 18.42
N VAL A 20 14.37 -19.25 17.16
CA VAL A 20 13.00 -19.35 16.64
C VAL A 20 12.39 -20.72 16.93
N ASN A 21 13.11 -21.81 16.63
CA ASN A 21 12.60 -23.17 16.78
C ASN A 21 12.28 -23.55 18.24
N THR A 22 13.06 -23.01 19.18
CA THR A 22 12.91 -23.30 20.61
C THR A 22 11.80 -22.45 21.23
N LEU A 23 11.72 -21.16 20.86
CA LEU A 23 10.78 -20.20 21.43
C LEU A 23 9.35 -20.43 20.95
N ILE A 24 9.14 -20.86 19.69
CA ILE A 24 7.80 -21.21 19.19
C ILE A 24 7.19 -22.45 19.87
N ALA A 25 7.98 -23.25 20.58
CA ALA A 25 7.53 -24.43 21.29
C ALA A 25 7.27 -24.17 22.78
N SER A 26 7.95 -23.16 23.36
CA SER A 26 8.04 -22.97 24.81
C SER A 26 7.44 -21.66 25.32
N GLU A 27 7.34 -20.62 24.47
CA GLU A 27 7.02 -19.27 24.93
C GLU A 27 5.65 -18.80 24.38
N PRO A 28 4.68 -18.44 25.26
CA PRO A 28 3.29 -18.18 24.87
C PRO A 28 3.11 -17.12 23.78
N HIS A 29 3.95 -16.08 23.77
CA HIS A 29 3.91 -15.03 22.75
C HIS A 29 4.22 -15.60 21.36
N TYR A 30 5.27 -16.40 21.23
CA TYR A 30 5.70 -16.94 19.95
C TYR A 30 4.84 -18.12 19.50
N ILE A 31 4.27 -18.89 20.43
CA ILE A 31 3.20 -19.85 20.13
C ILE A 31 2.00 -19.14 19.52
N LYS A 32 1.61 -17.98 20.06
CA LYS A 32 0.52 -17.16 19.51
C LYS A 32 0.88 -16.63 18.12
N LEU A 33 2.11 -16.13 17.92
CA LEU A 33 2.60 -15.71 16.60
C LEU A 33 2.55 -16.86 15.59
N ARG A 34 3.04 -18.05 15.93
CA ARG A 34 2.98 -19.23 15.06
C ARG A 34 1.54 -19.59 14.69
N LYS A 35 0.61 -19.56 15.65
CA LYS A 35 -0.82 -19.80 15.40
C LYS A 35 -1.43 -18.71 14.51
N GLN A 36 -0.95 -17.48 14.61
CA GLN A 36 -1.44 -16.32 13.86
C GLN A 36 -0.94 -16.30 12.41
N TYR A 37 0.33 -16.62 12.17
CA TYR A 37 0.97 -16.46 10.85
C TYR A 37 1.16 -17.75 10.06
N GLY A 38 1.08 -18.93 10.70
CA GLY A 38 1.13 -20.25 10.04
C GLY A 38 2.49 -20.66 9.45
N SER A 39 3.30 -19.69 9.01
CA SER A 39 4.68 -19.87 8.54
C SER A 39 5.70 -19.61 9.66
N LEU A 40 6.90 -20.19 9.51
CA LEU A 40 8.00 -20.04 10.46
C LEU A 40 9.11 -19.20 9.82
N MET A 41 9.59 -18.20 10.58
CA MET A 41 10.84 -17.53 10.26
C MET A 41 11.98 -18.55 10.31
N GLN A 42 12.91 -18.49 9.37
CA GLN A 42 14.13 -19.28 9.46
C GLN A 42 14.98 -18.77 10.62
N GLN A 43 15.44 -19.68 11.47
CA GLN A 43 16.37 -19.35 12.54
C GLN A 43 17.71 -18.95 11.93
N PHE A 44 18.29 -17.85 12.39
CA PHE A 44 19.65 -17.48 12.06
C PHE A 44 20.58 -18.03 13.13
N ASP A 45 21.70 -18.60 12.73
CA ASP A 45 22.66 -19.14 13.69
C ASP A 45 23.60 -18.01 14.15
N ASN A 46 23.53 -17.68 15.44
CA ASN A 46 24.48 -16.77 16.14
C ASN A 46 24.59 -15.36 15.55
N MET A 47 23.49 -14.76 15.08
CA MET A 47 23.51 -13.35 14.67
C MET A 47 23.71 -12.45 15.91
N PRO A 48 24.79 -11.65 15.97
CA PRO A 48 25.08 -10.81 17.12
C PRO A 48 24.08 -9.64 17.23
N GLU A 49 23.89 -9.14 18.44
CA GLU A 49 22.96 -8.03 18.72
C GLU A 49 23.29 -6.77 17.89
N SER A 50 24.58 -6.53 17.61
CA SER A 50 25.03 -5.43 16.76
C SER A 50 24.61 -5.55 15.29
N GLU A 51 24.52 -6.76 14.75
CA GLU A 51 24.04 -6.98 13.37
C GLU A 51 22.52 -6.87 13.31
N VAL A 52 21.82 -7.38 14.31
CA VAL A 52 20.37 -7.17 14.44
C VAL A 52 20.08 -5.67 14.57
N ALA A 53 20.79 -4.95 15.43
CA ALA A 53 20.69 -3.50 15.56
C ALA A 53 20.97 -2.80 14.22
N ALA A 54 22.02 -3.19 13.49
CA ALA A 54 22.32 -2.62 12.17
C ALA A 54 21.22 -2.89 11.12
N ILE A 55 20.53 -4.03 11.18
CA ILE A 55 19.37 -4.32 10.32
C ILE A 55 18.18 -3.45 10.71
N PHE A 56 17.93 -3.24 11.99
CA PHE A 56 16.86 -2.34 12.45
C PHE A 56 17.18 -0.88 12.15
N ASP A 57 18.41 -0.44 12.40
CA ASP A 57 18.91 0.86 11.97
C ASP A 57 18.79 0.99 10.46
N TYR A 58 19.12 -0.05 9.69
CA TYR A 58 18.89 -0.03 8.25
C TYR A 58 17.41 0.05 7.91
N ILE A 59 16.49 -0.67 8.56
CA ILE A 59 15.05 -0.58 8.23
C ILE A 59 14.45 0.78 8.63
N GLU A 60 14.82 1.29 9.81
CA GLU A 60 14.36 2.56 10.35
C GLU A 60 14.97 3.75 9.58
N ASN A 61 16.24 3.64 9.17
CA ASN A 61 16.88 4.62 8.30
C ASN A 61 16.54 4.39 6.82
N TYR A 62 16.21 3.20 6.33
CA TYR A 62 15.84 3.01 4.92
C TYR A 62 14.45 3.59 4.62
N GLN A 63 13.59 3.72 5.63
CA GLN A 63 12.31 4.45 5.53
C GLN A 63 12.39 5.93 5.90
N SER A 64 13.52 6.45 6.40
CA SER A 64 13.68 7.87 6.77
C SER A 64 14.87 8.61 6.11
N ASP A 65 15.94 7.91 5.73
CA ASP A 65 17.16 8.48 5.13
C ASP A 65 17.15 8.50 3.60
N VAL A 66 16.32 7.72 2.89
CA VAL A 66 16.41 7.66 1.42
C VAL A 66 15.85 8.93 0.76
N ASP A 67 14.90 9.63 1.37
CA ASP A 67 14.39 10.89 0.81
C ASP A 67 14.78 12.14 1.60
N ALA A 68 14.79 12.16 2.95
CA ALA A 68 14.96 13.42 3.68
C ALA A 68 16.43 13.89 3.78
N LYS A 69 17.38 12.96 3.97
CA LYS A 69 18.80 13.29 4.17
C LYS A 69 19.54 13.50 2.85
N TYR A 70 19.20 12.73 1.81
CA TYR A 70 19.71 12.97 0.47
C TYR A 70 19.08 14.20 -0.19
N LEU A 71 17.81 14.56 0.09
CA LEU A 71 17.33 15.89 -0.32
C LEU A 71 18.07 17.01 0.43
N HIS A 72 18.31 16.89 1.74
CA HIS A 72 18.93 18.00 2.47
C HIS A 72 20.37 18.30 2.01
N ASP A 73 21.19 17.27 1.78
CA ASP A 73 22.60 17.45 1.39
C ASP A 73 22.80 17.65 -0.13
N SER A 74 21.91 17.13 -1.00
CA SER A 74 22.00 17.39 -2.45
C SER A 74 21.31 18.70 -2.88
N ILE A 75 20.21 19.11 -2.24
CA ILE A 75 19.59 20.44 -2.45
C ILE A 75 20.47 21.55 -1.86
N SER A 76 21.28 21.25 -0.84
CA SER A 76 22.28 22.18 -0.31
C SER A 76 23.28 22.67 -1.38
N SER A 77 23.51 21.89 -2.44
CA SER A 77 24.45 22.24 -3.52
C SER A 77 23.82 22.94 -4.73
N CYS A 78 22.49 22.98 -4.84
CA CYS A 78 21.80 23.21 -6.11
C CYS A 78 20.54 24.09 -5.94
N GLY A 79 20.67 25.37 -6.34
CA GLY A 79 19.57 26.34 -6.40
C GLY A 79 19.32 27.12 -5.11
N ILE A 80 18.37 28.08 -5.15
CA ILE A 80 18.03 28.90 -3.98
C ILE A 80 16.96 28.19 -3.16
N ASN A 81 17.22 27.93 -1.87
CA ASN A 81 16.18 27.44 -0.95
C ASN A 81 14.97 28.41 -0.95
N PRO A 82 13.75 27.98 -1.32
CA PRO A 82 12.57 28.84 -1.35
C PRO A 82 12.27 29.55 -0.02
N ALA A 83 12.68 28.96 1.12
CA ALA A 83 12.57 29.60 2.42
C ALA A 83 13.34 30.93 2.50
N LYS A 84 14.49 31.04 1.81
CA LYS A 84 15.29 32.27 1.73
C LYS A 84 14.53 33.38 0.98
N ILE A 85 13.89 33.04 -0.14
CA ILE A 85 13.05 33.98 -0.90
C ILE A 85 11.85 34.42 -0.05
N LYS A 86 11.19 33.48 0.63
CA LYS A 86 10.08 33.79 1.55
C LYS A 86 10.50 34.68 2.71
N ALA A 87 11.72 34.50 3.24
CA ALA A 87 12.25 35.30 4.34
C ALA A 87 12.50 36.75 3.96
N ILE A 88 12.77 37.04 2.69
CA ILE A 88 13.01 38.41 2.19
C ILE A 88 11.80 39.04 1.53
N TRP A 89 10.80 38.24 1.14
CA TRP A 89 9.53 38.73 0.57
C TRP A 89 8.58 39.20 1.68
N ASN A 90 8.90 40.33 2.30
CA ASN A 90 8.04 41.00 3.27
C ASN A 90 8.37 42.50 3.38
N GLU A 91 7.54 43.23 4.13
CA GLU A 91 7.62 44.68 4.27
C GLU A 91 8.94 45.18 4.89
N GLN A 92 9.62 44.37 5.72
CA GLN A 92 10.84 44.79 6.40
C GLN A 92 11.98 45.08 5.42
N PHE A 93 11.95 44.47 4.24
CA PHE A 93 12.96 44.67 3.19
C PHE A 93 12.59 45.73 2.15
N GLN A 94 11.39 46.34 2.20
CA GLN A 94 10.94 47.32 1.20
C GLN A 94 11.86 48.53 1.04
N ASN A 95 12.55 48.94 2.11
CA ASN A 95 13.47 50.09 2.10
C ASN A 95 14.93 49.66 1.92
N THR A 96 15.18 48.60 1.16
CA THR A 96 16.52 48.10 0.86
C THR A 96 16.70 47.93 -0.65
N PHE A 97 17.92 47.71 -1.12
CA PHE A 97 18.12 47.48 -2.55
C PHE A 97 17.47 46.17 -3.04
N ILE A 98 17.13 45.21 -2.15
CA ILE A 98 16.54 43.95 -2.60
C ILE A 98 15.06 44.09 -3.04
N ALA A 99 14.44 45.23 -2.71
CA ALA A 99 13.12 45.61 -3.19
C ALA A 99 13.16 46.53 -4.42
N THR A 100 14.24 46.48 -5.21
CA THR A 100 14.38 47.30 -6.42
C THR A 100 14.42 46.45 -7.69
N ARG A 101 14.14 47.08 -8.83
CA ARG A 101 14.17 46.44 -10.16
C ARG A 101 15.56 45.93 -10.51
N GLU A 102 16.59 46.66 -10.09
CA GLU A 102 17.99 46.28 -10.28
C GLU A 102 18.30 44.96 -9.58
N PHE A 103 17.77 44.74 -8.37
CA PHE A 103 17.94 43.46 -7.69
C PHE A 103 17.09 42.33 -8.30
N GLU A 104 15.93 42.62 -8.88
CA GLU A 104 15.14 41.62 -9.61
C GLU A 104 15.95 41.01 -10.78
N GLU A 105 16.70 41.85 -11.52
CA GLU A 105 17.59 41.37 -12.59
C GLU A 105 18.71 40.48 -12.04
N ARG A 106 19.27 40.85 -10.89
CA ARG A 106 20.29 40.05 -10.21
C ARG A 106 19.72 38.73 -9.71
N LEU A 107 18.52 38.73 -9.13
CA LEU A 107 17.87 37.53 -8.63
C LEU A 107 17.64 36.49 -9.73
N LYS A 108 17.33 36.92 -10.96
CA LYS A 108 17.28 36.04 -12.14
C LYS A 108 18.64 35.40 -12.42
N ALA A 109 19.72 36.17 -12.38
CA ALA A 109 21.08 35.63 -12.54
C ALA A 109 21.45 34.69 -11.38
N ILE A 110 21.18 35.05 -10.13
CA ILE A 110 21.42 34.22 -8.94
C ILE A 110 20.69 32.87 -9.08
N HIS A 111 19.43 32.89 -9.50
CA HIS A 111 18.66 31.68 -9.75
C HIS A 111 19.30 30.81 -10.84
N ASN A 112 19.81 31.42 -11.92
CA ASN A 112 20.48 30.70 -13.01
C ASN A 112 21.85 30.13 -12.61
N SER A 113 22.59 30.76 -11.67
CA SER A 113 23.86 30.18 -11.19
C SER A 113 23.69 28.83 -10.52
N SER A 114 22.52 28.57 -9.95
CA SER A 114 22.33 27.53 -8.94
C SER A 114 23.24 27.67 -7.69
N LYS A 115 23.84 28.85 -7.46
CA LYS A 115 24.75 29.13 -6.33
C LYS A 115 24.03 29.92 -5.23
N PRO A 116 23.47 29.26 -4.19
CA PRO A 116 22.72 29.95 -3.13
C PRO A 116 23.57 30.96 -2.34
N THR A 117 24.89 30.77 -2.31
CA THR A 117 25.84 31.66 -1.63
C THR A 117 25.86 33.08 -2.19
N ILE A 118 25.51 33.25 -3.48
CA ILE A 118 25.43 34.58 -4.08
C ILE A 118 24.25 35.36 -3.50
N LEU A 119 23.10 34.73 -3.23
CA LEU A 119 21.99 35.41 -2.54
C LEU A 119 22.41 35.87 -1.14
N ASP A 120 23.07 34.98 -0.39
CA ASP A 120 23.54 35.30 0.96
C ASP A 120 24.54 36.47 0.95
N LEU A 121 25.38 36.57 -0.09
CA LEU A 121 26.29 37.69 -0.27
C LEU A 121 25.55 39.04 -0.33
N TYR A 122 24.44 39.14 -1.07
CA TYR A 122 23.65 40.37 -1.12
C TYR A 122 22.99 40.67 0.24
N LEU A 123 22.39 39.67 0.86
CA LEU A 123 21.67 39.84 2.13
C LEU A 123 22.60 40.17 3.30
N ASN A 124 23.85 39.69 3.24
CA ASN A 124 24.89 40.02 4.22
C ASN A 124 25.62 41.34 3.93
N ASN A 125 25.24 42.07 2.88
CA ASN A 125 25.90 43.33 2.49
C ASN A 125 24.88 44.42 2.10
N LEU A 126 23.68 44.45 2.69
CA LEU A 126 22.64 45.46 2.37
C LEU A 126 23.07 46.92 2.61
N ASN A 127 24.17 47.13 3.33
CA ASN A 127 24.80 48.43 3.58
C ASN A 127 25.84 48.85 2.53
N LYS A 128 26.14 47.98 1.55
CA LYS A 128 27.06 48.25 0.43
C LYS A 128 26.27 48.59 -0.84
N PRO A 129 26.85 49.37 -1.77
CA PRO A 129 26.22 49.60 -3.06
C PRO A 129 26.19 48.30 -3.88
N LEU A 130 25.14 48.13 -4.70
CA LEU A 130 24.93 46.92 -5.52
C LEU A 130 26.17 46.57 -6.35
N TYR A 131 26.78 47.54 -7.03
CA TYR A 131 27.96 47.30 -7.87
C TYR A 131 29.15 46.67 -7.13
N TYR A 132 29.30 46.98 -5.84
CA TYR A 132 30.37 46.41 -5.03
C TYR A 132 30.09 44.93 -4.77
N ILE A 133 28.84 44.61 -4.44
CA ILE A 133 28.41 43.23 -4.21
C ILE A 133 28.45 42.44 -5.52
N ASP A 134 28.03 43.03 -6.63
CA ASP A 134 28.11 42.45 -7.98
C ASP A 134 29.55 42.07 -8.33
N SER A 135 30.55 42.91 -7.97
CA SER A 135 31.96 42.59 -8.20
C SER A 135 32.45 41.37 -7.42
N LEU A 136 31.94 41.18 -6.19
CA LEU A 136 32.23 40.01 -5.38
C LEU A 136 31.47 38.77 -5.89
N ALA A 137 30.21 38.92 -6.29
CA ALA A 137 29.40 37.86 -6.88
C ALA A 137 30.04 37.31 -8.16
N SER A 138 30.62 38.18 -9.00
CA SER A 138 31.37 37.80 -10.20
C SER A 138 32.54 36.86 -9.88
N LEU A 139 33.25 37.06 -8.76
CA LEU A 139 34.34 36.18 -8.33
C LEU A 139 33.82 34.81 -7.86
N ILE A 140 32.68 34.79 -7.16
CA ILE A 140 32.02 33.54 -6.71
C ILE A 140 31.45 32.76 -7.90
N TRP A 141 30.97 33.46 -8.93
CA TRP A 141 30.45 32.84 -10.15
C TRP A 141 31.55 32.18 -10.97
N GLY A 142 32.68 32.86 -11.19
CA GLY A 142 33.67 32.49 -12.21
C GLY A 142 34.52 31.23 -11.98
N GLY A 143 34.76 30.79 -10.73
CA GLY A 143 35.65 29.63 -10.46
C GLY A 143 37.07 29.75 -11.08
N GLU A 144 37.87 28.67 -11.05
CA GLU A 144 39.22 28.61 -11.67
C GLU A 144 39.22 28.39 -13.20
N GLY A 145 38.06 28.46 -13.86
CA GLY A 145 37.92 28.28 -15.30
C GLY A 145 36.73 29.08 -15.79
N GLY A 146 36.95 30.36 -16.09
CA GLY A 146 35.91 31.38 -16.26
C GLY A 146 34.79 31.00 -17.21
N ASP A 147 33.57 30.90 -16.66
CA ASP A 147 32.35 30.82 -17.44
C ASP A 147 32.09 32.16 -18.17
N SER A 148 31.86 32.09 -19.48
CA SER A 148 31.62 33.26 -20.34
C SER A 148 30.27 33.98 -20.07
N ASP A 149 29.37 33.35 -19.29
CA ASP A 149 28.01 33.83 -19.01
C ASP A 149 27.86 34.57 -17.66
N ASN A 150 28.97 35.08 -17.10
CA ASN A 150 28.96 35.79 -15.82
C ASN A 150 28.32 37.20 -15.92
N SER A 151 26.99 37.27 -15.77
CA SER A 151 26.24 38.53 -15.78
C SER A 151 26.61 39.50 -14.64
N PHE A 152 27.26 39.01 -13.57
CA PHE A 152 27.62 39.87 -12.42
C PHE A 152 28.76 40.84 -12.73
N ALA A 153 29.66 40.50 -13.66
CA ALA A 153 30.67 41.44 -14.14
C ALA A 153 30.03 42.65 -14.85
N GLU A 154 28.97 42.41 -15.64
CA GLU A 154 28.21 43.47 -16.29
C GLU A 154 27.41 44.29 -15.28
N PHE A 155 26.76 43.66 -14.30
CA PHE A 155 26.05 44.37 -13.23
C PHE A 155 26.98 45.29 -12.45
N ALA A 156 28.21 44.84 -12.13
CA ALA A 156 29.21 45.66 -11.48
C ALA A 156 29.61 46.89 -12.33
N ALA A 157 29.73 46.73 -13.65
CA ALA A 157 30.08 47.81 -14.57
C ALA A 157 29.02 48.92 -14.64
N ARG A 158 27.74 48.60 -14.40
CA ARG A 158 26.63 49.58 -14.39
C ARG A 158 26.72 50.57 -13.24
N ARG A 159 27.48 50.24 -12.18
CA ARG A 159 27.65 51.08 -10.97
C ARG A 159 26.34 51.39 -10.24
N ASP A 160 25.39 50.46 -10.29
CA ASP A 160 24.11 50.59 -9.58
C ASP A 160 24.31 50.69 -8.06
N GLY A 161 23.50 51.51 -7.39
CA GLY A 161 23.40 51.53 -5.92
C GLY A 161 22.95 52.88 -5.38
N ARG A 162 21.99 52.89 -4.43
CA ARG A 162 21.58 54.13 -3.75
C ARG A 162 20.71 54.03 -2.48
N VAL A 163 20.59 52.87 -1.82
CA VAL A 163 19.82 52.82 -0.56
C VAL A 163 20.77 52.88 0.64
N LYS A 164 20.72 54.00 1.39
CA LYS A 164 21.48 54.16 2.64
C LYS A 164 20.77 53.40 3.76
N THR A 165 21.13 52.14 3.96
CA THR A 165 20.70 51.39 5.15
C THR A 165 21.66 51.73 6.30
N GLY A 166 21.13 52.25 7.41
CA GLY A 166 21.93 52.46 8.63
C GLY A 166 22.45 51.13 9.18
N SER A 167 23.63 51.14 9.81
CA SER A 167 24.31 49.91 10.29
C SER A 167 23.46 49.09 11.26
N VAL A 168 22.69 49.76 12.12
CA VAL A 168 21.81 49.09 13.10
C VAL A 168 20.61 48.42 12.42
N GLN A 169 19.96 49.11 11.48
CA GLN A 169 18.85 48.53 10.71
C GLN A 169 19.32 47.33 9.87
N PHE A 170 20.53 47.40 9.33
CA PHE A 170 21.14 46.28 8.60
C PHE A 170 21.31 45.03 9.47
N GLU A 171 21.93 45.15 10.65
CA GLU A 171 22.13 43.99 11.53
C GLU A 171 20.81 43.36 11.98
N MET A 172 19.78 44.19 12.20
CA MET A 172 18.43 43.69 12.51
C MET A 172 17.81 42.90 11.36
N LEU A 173 17.94 43.40 10.12
CA LEU A 173 17.42 42.72 8.92
C LEU A 173 18.18 41.42 8.61
N LYS A 174 19.50 41.43 8.80
CA LYS A 174 20.33 40.23 8.66
C LYS A 174 19.90 39.16 9.65
N LYS A 175 19.79 39.50 10.94
CA LYS A 175 19.32 38.57 11.97
C LYS A 175 17.92 38.05 11.66
N TYR A 176 17.00 38.94 11.25
CA TYR A 176 15.67 38.54 10.85
C TYR A 176 15.68 37.53 9.69
N TYR A 177 16.49 37.76 8.66
CA TYR A 177 16.64 36.85 7.54
C TYR A 177 17.13 35.46 7.98
N GLU A 178 18.16 35.40 8.82
CA GLU A 178 18.70 34.15 9.36
C GLU A 178 17.65 33.40 10.20
N ASP A 179 16.98 34.10 11.13
CA ASP A 179 15.95 33.54 12.00
C ASP A 179 14.74 33.03 11.18
N LYS A 180 14.25 33.81 10.21
CA LYS A 180 13.09 33.42 9.39
C LYS A 180 13.38 32.34 8.37
N THR A 181 14.56 32.35 7.75
CA THR A 181 14.98 31.27 6.85
C THR A 181 15.03 29.95 7.61
N SER A 182 15.61 29.95 8.81
CA SER A 182 15.67 28.77 9.68
C SER A 182 14.27 28.31 10.06
N ALA A 183 13.42 29.21 10.57
CA ALA A 183 12.06 28.88 10.99
C ALA A 183 11.17 28.36 9.84
N TYR A 184 11.28 28.95 8.64
CA TYR A 184 10.53 28.46 7.47
C TYR A 184 11.05 27.12 6.97
N THR A 185 12.37 26.92 6.97
CA THR A 185 12.97 25.64 6.57
C THR A 185 12.54 24.53 7.54
N GLU A 186 12.64 24.78 8.85
CA GLU A 186 12.19 23.84 9.88
C GLU A 186 10.70 23.51 9.74
N ALA A 187 9.85 24.53 9.56
CA ALA A 187 8.42 24.32 9.37
C ALA A 187 8.10 23.47 8.13
N ILE A 188 8.74 23.74 6.99
CA ILE A 188 8.55 22.97 5.76
C ILE A 188 9.01 21.51 5.95
N THR A 189 10.22 21.31 6.48
CA THR A 189 10.76 19.97 6.74
C THR A 189 9.87 19.19 7.70
N LYS A 190 9.41 19.83 8.78
CA LYS A 190 8.50 19.21 9.74
C LYS A 190 7.18 18.81 9.09
N THR A 191 6.52 19.71 8.36
CA THR A 191 5.26 19.41 7.68
C THR A 191 5.42 18.29 6.65
N GLN A 192 6.51 18.30 5.89
CA GLN A 192 6.82 17.27 4.90
C GLN A 192 7.01 15.90 5.57
N ASN A 193 7.82 15.85 6.63
CA ASN A 193 8.07 14.62 7.38
C ASN A 193 6.80 14.10 8.05
N GLU A 194 6.04 14.95 8.72
CA GLU A 194 4.75 14.57 9.33
C GLU A 194 3.78 13.99 8.29
N TYR A 195 3.69 14.62 7.11
CA TYR A 195 2.84 14.13 6.03
C TYR A 195 3.29 12.74 5.55
N TRP A 196 4.56 12.56 5.16
CA TRP A 196 5.04 11.29 4.61
C TRP A 196 5.15 10.17 5.63
N ASN A 197 5.50 10.48 6.88
CA ASN A 197 5.44 9.50 7.96
C ASN A 197 4.01 8.99 8.14
N LYS A 198 3.01 9.89 8.08
CA LYS A 198 1.61 9.49 8.13
C LYS A 198 1.21 8.64 6.92
N GLN A 199 1.71 8.94 5.72
CA GLN A 199 1.48 8.10 4.55
C GLN A 199 2.09 6.70 4.72
N ALA A 200 3.31 6.60 5.24
CA ALA A 200 3.98 5.32 5.50
C ALA A 200 3.23 4.49 6.56
N GLU A 201 2.72 5.11 7.62
CA GLU A 201 1.84 4.43 8.59
C GLU A 201 0.58 3.86 7.92
N ASN A 202 -0.06 4.65 7.05
CA ASN A 202 -1.24 4.22 6.32
C ASN A 202 -0.92 3.08 5.33
N ASP A 203 0.27 3.07 4.71
CA ASP A 203 0.74 1.99 3.84
C ASP A 203 0.92 0.68 4.62
N ILE A 204 1.48 0.76 5.83
CA ILE A 204 1.61 -0.39 6.74
C ILE A 204 0.23 -0.91 7.14
N GLU A 205 -0.71 -0.03 7.49
CA GLU A 205 -2.09 -0.41 7.82
C GLU A 205 -2.78 -1.10 6.63
N ALA A 206 -2.62 -0.55 5.41
CA ALA A 206 -3.17 -1.13 4.20
C ALA A 206 -2.59 -2.53 3.92
N SER A 207 -1.28 -2.70 4.09
CA SER A 207 -0.62 -4.01 3.94
C SER A 207 -1.14 -5.03 4.96
N ASN A 208 -1.33 -4.61 6.22
CA ASN A 208 -1.87 -5.49 7.26
C ASN A 208 -3.31 -5.91 6.95
N LYS A 209 -4.18 -4.96 6.57
CA LYS A 209 -5.57 -5.25 6.18
C LYS A 209 -5.65 -6.19 4.98
N LYS A 210 -4.78 -6.01 3.98
CA LYS A 210 -4.69 -6.91 2.83
C LYS A 210 -4.26 -8.31 3.22
N PHE A 211 -3.30 -8.43 4.13
CA PHE A 211 -2.86 -9.72 4.66
C PHE A 211 -3.98 -10.41 5.44
N GLU A 212 -4.64 -9.71 6.36
CA GLU A 212 -5.78 -10.22 7.12
C GLU A 212 -6.91 -10.71 6.20
N HIS A 213 -7.30 -9.89 5.22
CA HIS A 213 -8.32 -10.26 4.24
C HIS A 213 -7.93 -11.51 3.43
N THR A 214 -6.65 -11.65 3.05
CA THR A 214 -6.15 -12.82 2.33
C THR A 214 -6.24 -14.09 3.19
N MET A 215 -5.90 -13.98 4.47
CA MET A 215 -6.03 -15.07 5.44
C MET A 215 -7.48 -15.48 5.66
N ASP A 216 -8.38 -14.51 5.86
CA ASP A 216 -9.81 -14.74 6.02
C ASP A 216 -10.42 -15.38 4.77
N SER A 217 -10.07 -14.91 3.57
CA SER A 217 -10.50 -15.52 2.31
C SER A 217 -10.02 -16.97 2.17
N SER A 218 -8.77 -17.26 2.56
CA SER A 218 -8.20 -18.61 2.49
C SER A 218 -8.88 -19.56 3.47
N LYS A 219 -9.11 -19.09 4.70
CA LYS A 219 -9.83 -19.84 5.73
C LYS A 219 -11.26 -20.14 5.27
N ARG A 220 -11.99 -19.14 4.78
CA ARG A 220 -13.35 -19.29 4.25
C ARG A 220 -13.43 -20.32 3.13
N MET A 221 -12.51 -20.26 2.18
CA MET A 221 -12.44 -21.22 1.07
C MET A 221 -12.22 -22.65 1.58
N TRP A 222 -11.32 -22.82 2.55
CA TRP A 222 -11.06 -24.12 3.15
C TRP A 222 -12.27 -24.66 3.95
N GLU A 223 -12.93 -23.81 4.74
CA GLU A 223 -14.11 -24.19 5.52
C GLU A 223 -15.29 -24.59 4.61
N ASN A 224 -15.55 -23.80 3.56
CA ASN A 224 -16.56 -24.13 2.55
C ASN A 224 -16.25 -25.47 1.87
N TYR A 225 -14.98 -25.70 1.47
CA TYR A 225 -14.55 -26.96 0.88
C TYR A 225 -14.76 -28.15 1.82
N GLN A 226 -14.38 -28.03 3.10
CA GLN A 226 -14.58 -29.11 4.07
C GLN A 226 -16.06 -29.43 4.29
N GLN A 227 -16.91 -28.42 4.40
CA GLN A 227 -18.35 -28.60 4.56
C GLN A 227 -19.00 -29.22 3.33
N GLU A 228 -18.62 -28.79 2.13
CA GLU A 228 -19.09 -29.39 0.89
C GLU A 228 -18.61 -30.84 0.73
N LEU A 229 -17.36 -31.11 1.09
CA LEU A 229 -16.81 -32.47 1.08
C LEU A 229 -17.55 -33.39 2.05
N ASP A 230 -17.83 -32.93 3.28
CA ASP A 230 -18.61 -33.68 4.26
C ASP A 230 -20.03 -33.98 3.75
N LEU A 231 -20.68 -32.98 3.15
CA LEU A 231 -22.00 -33.12 2.54
C LEU A 231 -21.99 -34.19 1.43
N ASN A 232 -21.02 -34.10 0.51
CA ASN A 232 -20.90 -35.04 -0.60
C ASN A 232 -20.55 -36.46 -0.14
N MET A 233 -19.66 -36.60 0.84
CA MET A 233 -19.32 -37.90 1.42
C MET A 233 -20.54 -38.55 2.05
N LYS A 234 -21.26 -37.80 2.88
CA LYS A 234 -22.48 -38.28 3.53
C LYS A 234 -23.52 -38.75 2.52
N ASP A 235 -23.70 -38.02 1.42
CA ASP A 235 -24.66 -38.40 0.39
C ASP A 235 -24.20 -39.60 -0.44
N ALA A 236 -22.92 -39.66 -0.85
CA ALA A 236 -22.36 -40.79 -1.57
C ALA A 236 -22.48 -42.10 -0.78
N TYR A 237 -22.12 -42.09 0.51
CA TYR A 237 -22.25 -43.25 1.40
C TYR A 237 -23.70 -43.68 1.55
N ARG A 238 -24.63 -42.72 1.72
CA ARG A 238 -26.07 -42.98 1.77
C ARG A 238 -26.57 -43.69 0.50
N GLN A 239 -26.15 -43.24 -0.68
CA GLN A 239 -26.54 -43.86 -1.96
C GLN A 239 -26.01 -45.30 -2.10
N LEU A 240 -24.81 -45.58 -1.58
CA LEU A 240 -24.22 -46.93 -1.55
C LEU A 240 -24.77 -47.80 -0.40
N GLY A 241 -25.48 -47.21 0.56
CA GLY A 241 -26.03 -47.90 1.73
C GLY A 241 -24.98 -48.26 2.77
N TYR A 242 -23.93 -47.44 2.89
CA TYR A 242 -22.94 -47.51 3.96
C TYR A 242 -23.21 -46.44 5.03
N ASP A 243 -22.83 -46.72 6.27
CA ASP A 243 -22.87 -45.72 7.33
C ASP A 243 -21.70 -44.73 7.17
N TYR A 244 -22.04 -43.44 7.17
CA TYR A 244 -21.03 -42.37 7.14
C TYR A 244 -20.67 -41.96 8.57
N ASN A 245 -19.40 -42.13 8.95
CA ASN A 245 -18.87 -41.64 10.22
C ASN A 245 -17.80 -40.55 9.99
N PRO A 246 -18.13 -39.27 10.21
CA PRO A 246 -17.17 -38.17 10.02
C PRO A 246 -16.04 -38.15 11.06
N ASN A 247 -16.17 -38.92 12.15
CA ASN A 247 -15.20 -38.95 13.27
C ASN A 247 -14.12 -40.04 13.13
N ILE A 248 -14.12 -40.83 12.05
CA ILE A 248 -12.98 -41.70 11.75
C ILE A 248 -11.85 -40.77 11.27
N PRO A 249 -10.73 -40.66 11.99
CA PRO A 249 -9.67 -39.70 11.65
C PRO A 249 -9.16 -39.99 10.23
N ARG A 250 -9.40 -39.05 9.31
CA ARG A 250 -8.81 -39.08 7.96
C ARG A 250 -7.31 -38.74 7.95
N GLY A 251 -6.75 -38.46 9.13
CA GLY A 251 -5.32 -38.28 9.37
C GLY A 251 -4.83 -39.29 10.41
N VAL A 252 -3.62 -39.79 10.21
CA VAL A 252 -2.96 -40.74 11.12
C VAL A 252 -2.90 -40.11 12.52
N PRO A 253 -3.51 -40.70 13.56
CA PRO A 253 -3.32 -40.23 14.93
C PRO A 253 -1.84 -40.35 15.30
N GLY A 254 -1.25 -39.33 15.91
CA GLY A 254 0.19 -39.21 16.14
C GLY A 254 0.85 -40.28 17.02
N ASN A 255 0.13 -41.29 17.50
CA ASN A 255 0.62 -42.34 18.41
C ASN A 255 0.04 -43.74 18.11
N VAL A 256 -0.15 -44.11 16.84
CA VAL A 256 -0.47 -45.48 16.46
C VAL A 256 0.65 -46.04 15.60
N TYR A 257 0.94 -47.35 15.70
CA TYR A 257 1.83 -48.03 14.76
C TYR A 257 1.28 -47.82 13.34
N SER A 258 1.94 -46.95 12.57
CA SER A 258 1.60 -46.68 11.18
C SER A 258 2.54 -47.45 10.27
N ALA A 259 2.00 -48.31 9.41
CA ALA A 259 2.75 -48.84 8.28
C ALA A 259 2.60 -47.87 7.09
N GLN A 260 3.71 -47.46 6.49
CA GLN A 260 3.67 -46.67 5.26
C GLN A 260 3.30 -47.61 4.11
N VAL A 261 2.02 -47.67 3.77
CA VAL A 261 1.57 -48.38 2.57
C VAL A 261 1.93 -47.54 1.36
N ILE A 262 3.12 -47.80 0.79
CA ILE A 262 3.66 -47.09 -0.38
C ILE A 262 2.94 -47.45 -1.70
N THR A 263 1.98 -48.39 -1.67
CA THR A 263 1.02 -48.65 -2.75
C THR A 263 -0.35 -49.03 -2.18
N THR A 264 -1.29 -48.08 -2.10
CA THR A 264 -2.70 -48.39 -1.81
C THR A 264 -3.49 -48.45 -3.11
N GLY A 265 -3.66 -49.66 -3.67
CA GLY A 265 -4.65 -49.94 -4.72
C GLY A 265 -6.11 -49.77 -4.26
N TRP A 266 -6.39 -48.89 -3.29
CA TRP A 266 -7.70 -48.66 -2.71
C TRP A 266 -8.24 -47.33 -3.28
N CYS A 267 -8.62 -47.36 -4.56
CA CYS A 267 -9.56 -46.36 -5.09
C CYS A 267 -10.95 -46.66 -4.53
N ASN A 268 -11.18 -46.34 -3.25
CA ASN A 268 -12.51 -46.40 -2.64
C ASN A 268 -13.33 -45.16 -3.06
N VAL A 269 -14.62 -45.16 -2.72
CA VAL A 269 -15.53 -44.05 -3.05
C VAL A 269 -14.99 -42.69 -2.55
N ASP A 270 -14.28 -42.65 -1.42
CA ASP A 270 -13.74 -41.41 -0.84
C ASP A 270 -12.86 -40.64 -1.81
N ARG A 271 -11.94 -41.34 -2.49
CA ARG A 271 -11.04 -40.70 -3.45
C ARG A 271 -11.82 -40.02 -4.57
N TYR A 272 -12.84 -40.69 -5.11
CA TYR A 272 -13.67 -40.14 -6.17
C TYR A 272 -14.52 -38.97 -5.68
N VAL A 273 -15.01 -39.01 -4.43
CA VAL A 273 -15.73 -37.89 -3.82
C VAL A 273 -14.80 -36.70 -3.60
N ILE A 274 -13.58 -36.91 -3.11
CA ILE A 274 -12.57 -35.85 -2.94
C ILE A 274 -12.23 -35.21 -4.30
N GLU A 275 -11.98 -36.03 -5.32
CA GLU A 275 -11.62 -35.56 -6.66
C GLU A 275 -12.76 -34.78 -7.32
N SER A 276 -13.99 -35.31 -7.26
CA SER A 276 -15.18 -34.64 -7.80
C SER A 276 -15.49 -33.34 -7.06
N THR A 277 -15.37 -33.31 -5.74
CA THR A 277 -15.58 -32.09 -4.93
C THR A 277 -14.52 -31.03 -5.24
N THR A 278 -13.24 -31.42 -5.27
CA THR A 278 -12.11 -30.51 -5.54
C THR A 278 -12.22 -29.87 -6.92
N ASN A 279 -12.55 -30.67 -7.93
CA ASN A 279 -12.68 -30.21 -9.32
C ASN A 279 -14.09 -29.70 -9.66
N ARG A 280 -15.02 -29.77 -8.69
CA ARG A 280 -16.46 -29.52 -8.87
C ARG A 280 -17.01 -30.24 -10.11
N THR A 281 -16.73 -31.52 -10.28
CA THR A 281 -17.20 -32.34 -11.40
C THR A 281 -18.22 -33.37 -10.93
N THR A 282 -19.14 -33.80 -11.81
CA THR A 282 -20.14 -34.80 -11.45
C THR A 282 -19.47 -36.11 -11.01
N LEU A 283 -19.76 -36.54 -9.78
CA LEU A 283 -19.46 -37.87 -9.30
C LEU A 283 -20.38 -38.87 -10.01
N ASN A 284 -19.81 -39.95 -10.54
CA ASN A 284 -20.55 -41.08 -11.06
C ASN A 284 -19.78 -42.36 -10.75
N TYR A 285 -19.95 -42.85 -9.53
CA TYR A 285 -19.24 -44.01 -9.01
C TYR A 285 -20.16 -45.23 -8.99
N THR A 286 -19.63 -46.38 -9.39
CA THR A 286 -20.28 -47.68 -9.21
C THR A 286 -19.41 -48.53 -8.31
N ASP A 287 -19.97 -48.98 -7.20
CA ASP A 287 -19.29 -49.88 -6.27
C ASP A 287 -19.09 -51.25 -6.94
N PRO A 288 -17.84 -51.72 -7.10
CA PRO A 288 -17.56 -53.00 -7.75
C PRO A 288 -18.06 -54.21 -6.97
N GLU A 289 -18.27 -54.10 -5.65
CA GLU A 289 -18.72 -55.23 -4.82
C GLU A 289 -20.23 -55.36 -4.79
N THR A 290 -20.95 -54.24 -4.58
CA THR A 290 -22.41 -54.26 -4.45
C THR A 290 -23.15 -53.93 -5.74
N GLY A 291 -22.48 -53.35 -6.74
CA GLY A 291 -23.08 -52.86 -7.98
C GLY A 291 -23.93 -51.59 -7.82
N LYS A 292 -24.03 -51.04 -6.61
CA LYS A 292 -24.77 -49.80 -6.34
C LYS A 292 -24.02 -48.60 -6.91
N LYS A 293 -24.77 -47.53 -7.19
CA LYS A 293 -24.24 -46.29 -7.76
C LYS A 293 -24.40 -45.11 -6.83
N ALA A 294 -23.38 -44.25 -6.80
CA ALA A 294 -23.43 -42.93 -6.20
C ALA A 294 -23.22 -41.87 -7.29
N VAL A 295 -24.19 -40.96 -7.42
CA VAL A 295 -24.14 -39.85 -8.38
C VAL A 295 -24.39 -38.54 -7.65
N ILE A 296 -23.50 -37.57 -7.83
CA ILE A 296 -23.64 -36.19 -7.33
C ILE A 296 -23.30 -35.26 -8.48
N LYS A 297 -24.27 -34.49 -8.96
CA LYS A 297 -24.12 -33.63 -10.13
C LYS A 297 -23.54 -32.27 -9.78
N TYR A 298 -22.65 -31.83 -10.68
CA TYR A 298 -22.17 -30.46 -10.75
C TYR A 298 -22.53 -29.87 -12.10
N GLU A 299 -23.42 -28.89 -12.09
CA GLU A 299 -23.99 -28.31 -13.32
C GLU A 299 -23.61 -26.84 -13.44
N SER A 300 -23.25 -26.40 -14.65
CA SER A 300 -22.70 -25.07 -14.87
C SER A 300 -23.73 -23.96 -14.71
N VAL A 301 -23.30 -22.86 -14.10
CA VAL A 301 -23.96 -21.57 -14.11
C VAL A 301 -23.05 -20.53 -14.75
N SER A 302 -23.61 -19.64 -15.55
CA SER A 302 -22.93 -18.49 -16.15
C SER A 302 -23.67 -17.22 -15.79
N ILE A 303 -22.93 -16.19 -15.41
CA ILE A 303 -23.46 -14.89 -14.96
C ILE A 303 -22.77 -13.79 -15.77
N GLU A 304 -23.56 -12.95 -16.43
CA GLU A 304 -23.10 -11.80 -17.21
C GLU A 304 -23.73 -10.51 -16.69
N ILE A 305 -22.84 -9.61 -16.22
CA ILE A 305 -23.19 -8.30 -15.67
C ILE A 305 -23.12 -7.25 -16.79
N SER A 306 -24.24 -6.59 -17.04
CA SER A 306 -24.32 -5.45 -17.94
C SER A 306 -23.53 -4.26 -17.39
N GLN A 307 -22.95 -3.46 -18.28
CA GLN A 307 -22.24 -2.22 -17.94
C GLN A 307 -21.11 -2.41 -16.92
N TRP A 308 -20.49 -3.61 -16.88
CA TRP A 308 -19.42 -3.92 -15.94
C TRP A 308 -18.23 -2.94 -16.01
N ASN A 309 -18.00 -2.34 -17.17
CA ASN A 309 -16.93 -1.39 -17.45
C ASN A 309 -17.18 0.02 -16.86
N GLU A 310 -18.38 0.29 -16.36
CA GLU A 310 -18.71 1.54 -15.68
C GLU A 310 -18.34 1.52 -14.19
N TYR A 311 -18.01 0.36 -13.64
CA TYR A 311 -17.66 0.15 -12.24
C TYR A 311 -16.14 0.04 -12.06
N ASP A 312 -15.61 0.64 -10.99
CA ASP A 312 -14.20 0.52 -10.59
C ASP A 312 -13.89 -0.86 -9.99
N ARG A 313 -14.92 -1.46 -9.38
CA ARG A 313 -14.89 -2.78 -8.72
C ARG A 313 -16.22 -3.49 -8.92
N LEU A 314 -16.18 -4.79 -9.18
CA LEU A 314 -17.36 -5.65 -9.34
C LEU A 314 -17.08 -7.02 -8.72
N TYR A 315 -17.98 -7.44 -7.83
CA TYR A 315 -17.90 -8.70 -7.12
C TYR A 315 -19.20 -9.49 -7.27
N VAL A 316 -19.06 -10.79 -7.45
CA VAL A 316 -20.18 -11.71 -7.68
C VAL A 316 -20.04 -12.88 -6.73
N TYR A 317 -21.11 -13.17 -6.01
CA TYR A 317 -21.15 -14.13 -4.92
C TYR A 317 -22.27 -15.13 -5.10
N LEU A 318 -21.98 -16.39 -4.81
CA LEU A 318 -22.98 -17.42 -4.58
C LEU A 318 -23.09 -17.72 -3.08
N LEU A 319 -24.32 -17.81 -2.58
CA LEU A 319 -24.63 -18.09 -1.19
C LEU A 319 -25.29 -19.46 -1.12
N PRO A 320 -24.51 -20.54 -0.94
CA PRO A 320 -25.03 -21.89 -0.82
C PRO A 320 -25.77 -22.08 0.51
N SER A 321 -26.94 -22.73 0.48
CA SER A 321 -27.81 -22.93 1.66
C SER A 321 -27.27 -23.93 2.68
N LYS A 322 -26.22 -24.69 2.34
CA LYS A 322 -25.61 -25.73 3.20
C LYS A 322 -24.19 -25.42 3.65
N LEU A 323 -23.60 -24.31 3.21
CA LEU A 323 -22.29 -23.87 3.70
C LEU A 323 -22.46 -22.65 4.62
N ALA A 324 -21.54 -22.51 5.57
CA ALA A 324 -21.55 -21.45 6.56
C ALA A 324 -21.22 -20.07 5.96
N SER A 325 -20.56 -20.03 4.81
CA SER A 325 -20.13 -18.80 4.14
C SER A 325 -20.53 -18.79 2.66
N PHE A 326 -20.10 -17.75 1.96
CA PHE A 326 -20.35 -17.52 0.54
C PHE A 326 -19.17 -17.99 -0.31
N MET A 327 -19.42 -18.13 -1.61
CA MET A 327 -18.43 -18.41 -2.63
C MET A 327 -18.26 -17.16 -3.52
N ARG A 328 -17.06 -16.60 -3.57
CA ARG A 328 -16.74 -15.51 -4.51
C ARG A 328 -16.40 -16.11 -5.87
N LEU A 329 -17.07 -15.65 -6.91
CA LEU A 329 -16.80 -16.09 -8.27
C LEU A 329 -15.58 -15.37 -8.84
N ASN A 330 -14.69 -16.15 -9.44
CA ASN A 330 -13.61 -15.61 -10.25
C ASN A 330 -14.13 -15.38 -11.66
N GLY A 331 -14.00 -14.15 -12.16
CA GLY A 331 -14.46 -13.77 -13.48
C GLY A 331 -13.76 -12.50 -13.95
N GLY A 332 -14.05 -12.11 -15.18
CA GLY A 332 -13.45 -10.95 -15.82
C GLY A 332 -14.36 -10.41 -16.92
N GLN A 333 -14.26 -9.11 -17.19
CA GLN A 333 -15.06 -8.44 -18.22
C GLN A 333 -16.58 -8.67 -18.04
N GLY A 334 -17.04 -8.62 -16.78
CA GLY A 334 -18.44 -8.82 -16.43
C GLY A 334 -18.95 -10.26 -16.56
N LYS A 335 -18.09 -11.23 -16.88
CA LYS A 335 -18.47 -12.63 -17.09
C LYS A 335 -17.90 -13.53 -16.00
N TYR A 336 -18.76 -14.35 -15.43
CA TYR A 336 -18.46 -15.25 -14.33
C TYR A 336 -19.07 -16.62 -14.61
N SER A 337 -18.38 -17.68 -14.18
CA SER A 337 -18.89 -19.04 -14.33
C SER A 337 -18.51 -19.89 -13.14
N GLU A 338 -19.40 -20.80 -12.75
CA GLU A 338 -19.16 -21.76 -11.67
C GLU A 338 -19.97 -23.04 -11.94
N LYS A 339 -19.72 -24.11 -11.17
CA LYS A 339 -20.52 -25.33 -11.20
C LYS A 339 -21.25 -25.52 -9.88
N LEU A 340 -22.57 -25.61 -9.93
CA LEU A 340 -23.45 -25.75 -8.78
C LEU A 340 -23.59 -27.23 -8.41
N ASN A 341 -23.43 -27.53 -7.12
CA ASN A 341 -23.65 -28.86 -6.57
C ASN A 341 -25.16 -29.07 -6.36
N GLU A 342 -25.73 -30.15 -6.89
CA GLU A 342 -27.17 -30.41 -6.82
C GLU A 342 -27.72 -30.58 -5.39
N LEU A 343 -26.85 -30.84 -4.41
CA LEU A 343 -27.22 -31.01 -3.00
C LEU A 343 -27.47 -29.68 -2.27
N MET A 344 -27.26 -28.55 -2.95
CA MET A 344 -27.35 -27.20 -2.38
C MET A 344 -28.27 -26.29 -3.20
N GLN A 345 -28.95 -25.37 -2.51
CA GLN A 345 -29.59 -24.21 -3.15
C GLN A 345 -28.63 -23.04 -3.09
N TYR A 346 -28.73 -22.11 -4.03
CA TYR A 346 -27.82 -20.98 -4.13
C TYR A 346 -28.61 -19.70 -4.31
N ASP A 347 -28.23 -18.65 -3.59
CA ASP A 347 -28.62 -17.28 -3.93
C ASP A 347 -27.43 -16.56 -4.59
N LEU A 348 -27.69 -15.58 -5.43
CA LEU A 348 -26.71 -14.73 -6.10
C LEU A 348 -26.75 -13.33 -5.48
N ILE A 349 -25.58 -12.80 -5.19
CA ILE A 349 -25.39 -11.38 -4.84
C ILE A 349 -24.31 -10.80 -5.74
N CYS A 350 -24.58 -9.65 -6.33
CA CYS A 350 -23.60 -8.85 -7.03
C CYS A 350 -23.47 -7.49 -6.33
N VAL A 351 -22.23 -7.09 -6.05
CA VAL A 351 -21.92 -5.77 -5.49
C VAL A 351 -20.89 -5.11 -6.37
N ALA A 352 -21.17 -3.89 -6.82
CA ALA A 352 -20.22 -3.08 -7.56
C ALA A 352 -20.06 -1.71 -6.93
N TYR A 353 -18.95 -1.06 -7.23
CA TYR A 353 -18.65 0.28 -6.80
C TYR A 353 -18.23 1.15 -7.98
N LYS A 354 -18.76 2.36 -8.00
CA LYS A 354 -18.27 3.46 -8.83
C LYS A 354 -17.96 4.60 -7.89
N ASP A 355 -16.69 4.95 -7.77
CA ASP A 355 -16.16 5.74 -6.66
C ASP A 355 -16.62 5.16 -5.31
N GLU A 356 -17.37 5.93 -4.53
CA GLU A 356 -17.90 5.51 -3.22
C GLU A 356 -19.35 5.02 -3.30
N GLN A 357 -20.00 5.13 -4.47
CA GLN A 357 -21.37 4.71 -4.66
C GLN A 357 -21.46 3.21 -4.89
N ALA A 358 -22.24 2.54 -4.05
CA ALA A 358 -22.53 1.12 -4.20
C ALA A 358 -23.68 0.88 -5.19
N TYR A 359 -23.57 -0.22 -5.92
CA TYR A 359 -24.58 -0.79 -6.79
C TYR A 359 -24.78 -2.25 -6.41
N TYR A 360 -26.02 -2.71 -6.43
CA TYR A 360 -26.40 -4.01 -5.90
C TYR A 360 -27.38 -4.73 -6.82
N TYR A 361 -27.27 -6.05 -6.82
CA TYR A 361 -28.26 -6.97 -7.37
C TYR A 361 -28.30 -8.23 -6.51
N SER A 362 -29.48 -8.80 -6.34
CA SER A 362 -29.60 -10.15 -5.79
C SER A 362 -30.69 -10.95 -6.48
N GLN A 363 -30.49 -12.26 -6.48
CA GLN A 363 -31.44 -13.23 -7.01
C GLN A 363 -31.43 -14.47 -6.13
N LYS A 364 -32.63 -14.89 -5.71
CA LYS A 364 -32.81 -16.13 -4.95
C LYS A 364 -32.95 -17.34 -5.86
N ASP A 365 -32.66 -18.51 -5.31
CA ASP A 365 -32.91 -19.82 -5.97
C ASP A 365 -32.27 -19.93 -7.36
N VAL A 366 -31.00 -19.55 -7.44
CA VAL A 366 -30.16 -19.69 -8.64
C VAL A 366 -30.01 -21.16 -9.00
N ARG A 367 -30.24 -21.47 -10.27
CA ARG A 367 -30.18 -22.80 -10.85
C ARG A 367 -29.12 -22.85 -11.95
N PRO A 368 -28.69 -24.05 -12.37
CA PRO A 368 -27.82 -24.18 -13.53
C PRO A 368 -28.44 -23.52 -14.77
N GLY A 369 -27.62 -22.83 -15.55
CA GLY A 369 -28.07 -22.05 -16.71
C GLY A 369 -27.31 -20.75 -16.91
N ASN A 370 -27.78 -19.95 -17.87
CA ASN A 370 -27.18 -18.67 -18.24
C ASN A 370 -28.02 -17.51 -17.75
N TYR A 371 -27.45 -16.68 -16.89
CA TYR A 371 -28.01 -15.42 -16.40
C TYR A 371 -27.34 -14.28 -17.15
N THR A 372 -28.08 -13.68 -18.07
CA THR A 372 -27.59 -12.60 -18.92
C THR A 372 -28.27 -11.29 -18.59
N ALA A 373 -27.62 -10.18 -18.96
CA ALA A 373 -28.14 -8.82 -18.78
C ALA A 373 -28.46 -8.43 -17.32
N ILE A 374 -27.72 -8.98 -16.35
CA ILE A 374 -27.87 -8.56 -14.95
C ILE A 374 -27.42 -7.11 -14.83
N SER A 375 -28.34 -6.24 -14.45
CA SER A 375 -28.07 -4.81 -14.24
C SER A 375 -28.16 -4.51 -12.75
N LEU A 376 -27.14 -3.84 -12.20
CA LEU A 376 -27.12 -3.48 -10.79
C LEU A 376 -27.75 -2.10 -10.61
N THR A 377 -28.52 -1.95 -9.54
CA THR A 377 -29.15 -0.68 -9.18
C THR A 377 -28.33 0.02 -8.10
N MET A 378 -28.28 1.34 -8.17
CA MET A 378 -27.72 2.16 -7.08
C MET A 378 -28.39 1.78 -5.76
N ILE A 379 -27.61 1.67 -4.69
CA ILE A 379 -28.10 1.39 -3.35
C ILE A 379 -27.34 2.25 -2.33
N GLU A 380 -28.05 2.77 -1.34
CA GLU A 380 -27.44 3.52 -0.24
C GLU A 380 -26.66 2.58 0.69
N LYS A 381 -25.64 3.10 1.37
CA LYS A 381 -24.77 2.29 2.23
C LYS A 381 -25.53 1.55 3.33
N ASP A 382 -26.45 2.24 4.00
CA ASP A 382 -27.23 1.65 5.10
C ASP A 382 -28.23 0.61 4.58
N GLU A 383 -28.81 0.85 3.40
CA GLU A 383 -29.71 -0.10 2.75
C GLU A 383 -28.95 -1.35 2.29
N LEU A 384 -27.74 -1.20 1.73
CA LEU A 384 -26.88 -2.32 1.38
C LEU A 384 -26.54 -3.16 2.62
N ASP A 385 -26.16 -2.52 3.72
CA ASP A 385 -25.89 -3.22 4.98
C ASP A 385 -27.14 -3.99 5.48
N GLN A 386 -28.34 -3.42 5.36
CA GLN A 386 -29.60 -4.11 5.70
C GLN A 386 -29.86 -5.31 4.78
N GLN A 387 -29.69 -5.16 3.47
CA GLN A 387 -29.85 -6.25 2.50
C GLN A 387 -28.88 -7.40 2.83
N LEU A 388 -27.61 -7.10 3.08
CA LEU A 388 -26.61 -8.12 3.42
C LEU A 388 -26.89 -8.82 4.76
N ASN A 389 -27.45 -8.12 5.74
CA ASN A 389 -27.85 -8.70 7.02
C ASN A 389 -29.10 -9.60 6.93
N SER A 390 -29.87 -9.52 5.83
CA SER A 390 -31.08 -10.32 5.64
C SER A 390 -30.80 -11.78 5.26
N PHE A 391 -29.57 -12.08 4.83
CA PHE A 391 -29.11 -13.45 4.56
C PHE A 391 -28.76 -14.18 5.87
N SER A 392 -28.43 -15.47 5.80
CA SER A 392 -28.09 -16.24 7.02
C SER A 392 -27.02 -15.50 7.85
N GLN A 393 -27.17 -15.52 9.17
CA GLN A 393 -26.42 -14.64 10.07
C GLN A 393 -24.89 -14.74 9.88
N SER A 394 -24.38 -15.93 9.55
CA SER A 394 -22.96 -16.14 9.24
C SER A 394 -22.57 -15.64 7.85
N GLN A 395 -23.36 -15.93 6.80
CA GLN A 395 -23.05 -15.52 5.43
C GLN A 395 -23.13 -13.99 5.27
N GLY A 396 -24.15 -13.34 5.82
CA GLY A 396 -24.30 -11.88 5.78
C GLY A 396 -23.15 -11.16 6.47
N THR A 397 -22.71 -11.66 7.63
CA THR A 397 -21.55 -11.11 8.36
C THR A 397 -20.26 -11.21 7.55
N GLU A 398 -20.02 -12.35 6.91
CA GLU A 398 -18.80 -12.55 6.10
C GLU A 398 -18.81 -11.69 4.83
N VAL A 399 -19.94 -11.57 4.13
CA VAL A 399 -20.07 -10.68 2.97
C VAL A 399 -19.86 -9.21 3.40
N LYS A 400 -20.36 -8.83 4.57
CA LYS A 400 -20.13 -7.49 5.13
C LYS A 400 -18.66 -7.19 5.38
N LYS A 401 -17.91 -8.12 5.98
CA LYS A 401 -16.45 -7.96 6.18
C LYS A 401 -15.73 -7.74 4.86
N GLU A 402 -16.10 -8.50 3.83
CA GLU A 402 -15.49 -8.37 2.51
C GLU A 402 -15.83 -7.01 1.85
N LYS A 403 -17.09 -6.60 1.94
CA LYS A 403 -17.55 -5.28 1.52
C LYS A 403 -16.76 -4.15 2.21
N ASP A 404 -16.57 -4.23 3.52
CA ASP A 404 -15.86 -3.20 4.29
C ASP A 404 -14.37 -3.13 3.89
N TYR A 405 -13.74 -4.29 3.63
CA TYR A 405 -12.37 -4.33 3.09
C TYR A 405 -12.29 -3.68 1.70
N PHE A 406 -13.23 -3.94 0.80
CA PHE A 406 -13.20 -3.33 -0.54
C PHE A 406 -13.48 -1.84 -0.52
N PHE A 407 -14.36 -1.37 0.35
CA PHE A 407 -14.56 0.07 0.55
C PHE A 407 -13.27 0.73 1.06
N PHE A 408 -12.55 0.06 1.97
CA PHE A 408 -11.21 0.50 2.38
C PHE A 408 -10.22 0.55 1.21
N GLU A 409 -10.16 -0.47 0.34
CA GLU A 409 -9.28 -0.47 -0.84
C GLU A 409 -9.58 0.68 -1.82
N ILE A 410 -10.85 1.05 -1.98
CA ILE A 410 -11.26 2.19 -2.82
C ILE A 410 -10.69 3.50 -2.25
N LEU A 411 -10.88 3.74 -0.95
CA LEU A 411 -10.38 4.95 -0.29
C LEU A 411 -8.85 4.99 -0.28
N ASP A 412 -8.19 3.87 -0.01
CA ASP A 412 -6.73 3.78 -0.05
C ASP A 412 -6.20 4.00 -1.46
N GLY A 413 -6.86 3.47 -2.49
CA GLY A 413 -6.53 3.73 -3.89
C GLY A 413 -6.61 5.21 -4.26
N LYS A 414 -7.59 5.96 -3.73
CA LYS A 414 -7.66 7.43 -3.91
C LYS A 414 -6.47 8.13 -3.25
N ARG A 415 -6.12 7.74 -2.02
CA ARG A 415 -4.94 8.27 -1.30
C ARG A 415 -3.65 8.04 -2.08
N GLN A 416 -3.42 6.81 -2.55
CA GLN A 416 -2.22 6.47 -3.33
C GLN A 416 -2.15 7.28 -4.64
N LYS A 417 -3.27 7.41 -5.38
CA LYS A 417 -3.35 8.26 -6.57
C LYS A 417 -3.01 9.72 -6.25
N HIS A 418 -3.53 10.26 -5.15
CA HIS A 418 -3.20 11.62 -4.71
C HIS A 418 -1.70 11.78 -4.42
N ASN A 419 -1.08 10.83 -3.74
CA ASN A 419 0.36 10.85 -3.46
C ASN A 419 1.20 10.81 -4.75
N ILE A 420 0.80 10.01 -5.74
CA ILE A 420 1.44 10.00 -7.07
C ILE A 420 1.34 11.37 -7.74
N VAL A 421 0.16 12.00 -7.72
CA VAL A 421 -0.03 13.35 -8.28
C VAL A 421 0.88 14.38 -7.59
N LEU A 422 1.04 14.31 -6.26
CA LEU A 422 1.95 15.20 -5.53
C LEU A 422 3.42 14.97 -5.91
N GLN A 423 3.84 13.72 -6.08
CA GLN A 423 5.19 13.39 -6.54
C GLN A 423 5.42 13.90 -7.96
N GLU A 424 4.49 13.65 -8.89
CA GLU A 424 4.57 14.17 -10.26
C GLU A 424 4.64 15.69 -10.31
N LEU A 425 3.84 16.38 -9.49
CA LEU A 425 3.88 17.83 -9.37
C LEU A 425 5.25 18.30 -8.88
N THR A 426 5.80 17.62 -7.88
CA THR A 426 7.13 17.89 -7.34
C THR A 426 8.20 17.74 -8.41
N GLU A 427 8.19 16.64 -9.16
CA GLU A 427 9.14 16.40 -10.26
C GLU A 427 8.99 17.43 -11.39
N LYS A 428 7.76 17.83 -11.73
CA LYS A 428 7.49 18.85 -12.76
C LYS A 428 8.01 20.24 -12.35
N ILE A 429 7.87 20.60 -11.07
CA ILE A 429 8.24 21.93 -10.57
C ILE A 429 9.73 22.00 -10.18
N ARG A 430 10.34 20.89 -9.76
CA ARG A 430 11.75 20.83 -9.32
C ARG A 430 12.73 21.52 -10.29
N PRO A 431 12.74 21.25 -11.62
CA PRO A 431 13.67 21.91 -12.54
C PRO A 431 13.37 23.40 -12.77
N VAL A 432 12.16 23.87 -12.44
CA VAL A 432 11.80 25.29 -12.50
C VAL A 432 12.36 26.06 -11.30
N ILE A 433 12.30 25.46 -10.11
CA ILE A 433 12.80 26.06 -8.85
C ILE A 433 14.31 25.89 -8.71
N PHE A 434 14.86 24.78 -9.20
CA PHE A 434 16.26 24.40 -9.06
C PHE A 434 16.88 24.19 -10.44
N SER A 435 17.41 25.27 -11.02
CA SER A 435 17.88 25.32 -12.42
C SER A 435 18.99 24.31 -12.75
N CYS A 436 19.80 23.92 -11.76
CA CYS A 436 20.79 22.84 -11.81
C CYS A 436 20.21 21.46 -12.17
N TYR A 437 18.95 21.16 -11.83
CA TYR A 437 18.32 19.91 -12.24
C TYR A 437 18.01 19.86 -13.74
N ARG A 438 17.95 21.01 -14.42
CA ARG A 438 17.75 21.07 -15.87
C ARG A 438 18.92 20.43 -16.60
N TRP A 439 20.15 20.60 -16.12
CA TRP A 439 21.37 20.10 -16.76
C TRP A 439 21.52 18.58 -16.66
N LEU A 440 21.13 17.97 -15.53
CA LEU A 440 21.17 16.51 -15.34
C LEU A 440 20.24 15.73 -16.28
N LEU A 441 19.13 16.34 -16.70
CA LEU A 441 18.18 15.75 -17.66
C LEU A 441 18.68 15.80 -19.12
N TYR A 442 19.63 16.68 -19.44
CA TYR A 442 20.23 16.76 -20.79
C TYR A 442 21.49 15.90 -20.93
N SER A 443 22.18 15.57 -19.84
CA SER A 443 23.37 14.70 -19.85
C SER A 443 23.06 13.19 -19.85
N SER A 444 21.79 12.82 -19.72
CA SER A 444 21.30 11.43 -19.67
C SER A 444 20.55 10.98 -20.93
N LYS A 445 20.55 11.83 -21.97
CA LYS A 445 20.23 11.48 -23.36
C LYS A 445 21.49 11.56 -24.19
#